data_AF-A0AAE8VZY6-F1
#
_entry.id   AF-A0AAE8VZY6-F1
#
_cell.length_a   1.000
_cell.length_b   1.000
_cell.length_c   1.000
_cell.angle_alpha   90.00
_cell.angle_beta   90.00
_cell.angle_gamma   90.00
#
_symmetry.space_group_name_H-M   'P 1'
#
loop_
_entity.id
_entity.type
_entity.pdbx_description
1 polymer ?
#
loop_
_entity_poly.entity_id
_entity_poly.type
_entity_poly.pdbx_seq_one_letter_code
_entity_poly.pdbx_strand_id
1 'polypeptide(L)'
;MTEDMSDVTGAPNGRPVRNWRRRVAGLATAGVHTWWTRRHGHAPPKSDTGTRSPLPEERQAGPSGADAEEIAGATALWRMRTTVKDEPGSLAALCTALAGHRVDILSLQTHPLAEGTVDEFLLRAPEELSAAELSRTASLAGGTATWIERGDTHDLVDVPTRVLGLATRTALDAAELPLALRQLLGRCTIRSLPTPTLPASPAQGGHTSTAGHGRGQEGAPVEGALEDTVMRLRAPEGGVITVERPYLPFTPTEFARARALVELDARLGPRVPHGKDVLTLPEGNDITVRRADGGDLSAAKAMHERCSPRTLGMRYHGPVGDADRYLKHLLSPRFGRTLAAQTASGRLVGLGHLLWDGDETEIALLVEDEWQRRGIGSELLRRLVGMAMEAGCANVYAVTQSSNTGMVAAMRGLGLPLDYQIEEGTLVITAQLETTSAQLRDESRVEAS
;
A
#
# COMPACT_ATOMS: atom_id res chain seq x y z
N MET A 1 5.04 28.86 81.05
CA MET A 1 3.63 28.98 80.63
C MET A 1 3.40 27.98 79.52
N THR A 2 2.94 26.80 79.94
CA THR A 2 2.01 25.86 79.28
C THR A 2 0.73 26.60 78.85
N GLU A 3 -0.15 26.20 77.94
CA GLU A 3 -0.74 24.92 77.44
C GLU A 3 -0.97 25.07 75.91
N ASP A 4 -0.88 24.09 75.00
CA ASP A 4 -1.45 22.74 74.84
C ASP A 4 -2.90 22.67 74.28
N MET A 5 -3.00 21.81 73.25
CA MET A 5 -4.10 20.90 72.91
C MET A 5 -5.10 21.18 71.75
N SER A 6 -5.00 20.29 70.75
CA SER A 6 -6.04 19.61 69.92
C SER A 6 -6.81 20.44 68.88
N ASP A 7 -7.12 19.99 67.66
CA ASP A 7 -7.48 18.64 67.26
C ASP A 7 -7.36 18.36 65.73
N VAL A 8 -7.33 17.06 65.44
CA VAL A 8 -7.40 16.23 64.23
C VAL A 8 -8.04 16.79 62.94
N THR A 9 -7.44 16.46 61.77
CA THR A 9 -8.10 15.77 60.63
C THR A 9 -7.07 15.38 59.54
N GLY A 10 -7.10 14.11 59.14
CA GLY A 10 -6.08 13.50 58.27
C GLY A 10 -6.37 13.58 56.76
N ALA A 11 -5.32 13.40 55.96
CA ALA A 11 -5.21 12.34 54.95
C ALA A 11 -3.85 12.46 54.22
N PRO A 12 -3.13 11.33 54.04
CA PRO A 12 -1.86 11.27 53.33
C PRO A 12 -2.10 11.05 51.83
N ASN A 13 -1.21 11.56 50.98
CA ASN A 13 -0.66 10.81 49.83
C ASN A 13 0.06 11.77 48.87
N GLY A 14 1.37 11.56 48.76
CA GLY A 14 2.11 11.90 47.56
C GLY A 14 1.47 11.20 46.35
N ARG A 15 1.30 11.94 45.27
CA ARG A 15 0.93 11.38 43.97
C ARG A 15 2.02 11.73 42.95
N PRO A 16 2.56 10.72 42.25
CA PRO A 16 3.56 10.90 41.22
C PRO A 16 2.91 11.45 39.94
N VAL A 17 3.64 12.36 39.27
CA VAL A 17 3.32 12.88 37.94
C VAL A 17 3.35 11.70 36.96
N ARG A 18 2.17 11.20 36.59
CA ARG A 18 2.00 10.05 35.70
C ARG A 18 1.30 10.45 34.40
N ASN A 19 2.02 10.23 33.30
CA ASN A 19 1.56 9.89 31.94
C ASN A 19 0.80 10.94 31.11
N TRP A 20 1.55 11.75 30.35
CA TRP A 20 1.05 12.39 29.12
C TRP A 20 2.01 12.25 27.91
N ARG A 21 2.70 11.12 27.78
CA ARG A 21 3.58 10.87 26.63
C ARG A 21 3.29 9.50 26.01
N ARG A 22 2.32 9.46 25.11
CA ARG A 22 2.05 8.30 24.24
C ARG A 22 1.30 8.62 22.94
N ARG A 23 1.20 9.89 22.53
CA ARG A 23 0.33 10.27 21.39
C ARG A 23 0.96 10.99 20.21
N VAL A 24 2.25 11.33 20.19
CA VAL A 24 2.74 12.23 19.13
C VAL A 24 3.20 11.52 17.84
N ALA A 25 3.61 10.24 17.87
CA ALA A 25 4.03 9.55 16.64
C ALA A 25 2.88 8.99 15.78
N GLY A 26 1.65 8.91 16.31
CA GLY A 26 0.47 8.42 15.59
C GLY A 26 -0.55 9.51 15.22
N LEU A 27 -0.29 10.78 15.57
CA LEU A 27 -1.22 11.88 15.31
C LEU A 27 -0.97 12.60 13.98
N ALA A 28 0.27 12.62 13.48
CA ALA A 28 0.57 13.26 12.19
C ALA A 28 -0.08 12.51 11.01
N THR A 29 -0.05 11.17 11.00
CA THR A 29 -0.68 10.34 9.97
C THR A 29 -2.21 10.24 10.13
N ALA A 30 -2.72 10.21 11.37
CA ALA A 30 -4.17 10.14 11.61
C ALA A 30 -4.91 11.46 11.32
N GLY A 31 -4.26 12.61 11.54
CA GLY A 31 -4.83 13.94 11.25
C GLY A 31 -5.06 14.16 9.75
N VAL A 32 -4.07 13.78 8.93
CA VAL A 32 -4.10 13.97 7.47
C VAL A 32 -5.10 13.03 6.79
N HIS A 33 -5.19 11.76 7.21
CA HIS A 33 -6.12 10.78 6.62
C HIS A 33 -7.60 11.10 6.94
N THR A 34 -7.91 11.64 8.13
CA THR A 34 -9.29 12.01 8.49
C THR A 34 -9.74 13.27 7.75
N TRP A 35 -8.80 14.11 7.32
CA TRP A 35 -9.07 15.33 6.55
C TRP A 35 -9.23 15.03 5.04
N TRP A 36 -8.40 14.14 4.49
CA TRP A 36 -8.43 13.79 3.06
C TRP A 36 -9.72 13.04 2.65
N THR A 37 -10.18 12.11 3.50
CA THR A 37 -11.46 11.38 3.32
C THR A 37 -12.70 12.29 3.32
N ARG A 38 -12.61 13.48 3.95
CA ARG A 38 -13.73 14.44 3.99
C ARG A 38 -13.83 15.33 2.76
N ARG A 39 -12.79 15.44 1.92
CA ARG A 39 -12.73 16.44 0.83
C ARG A 39 -13.05 15.87 -0.56
N HIS A 40 -12.98 14.56 -0.77
CA HIS A 40 -13.29 13.90 -2.05
C HIS A 40 -14.63 13.15 -2.06
N GLY A 41 -15.68 13.78 -1.53
CA GLY A 41 -17.06 13.38 -1.81
C GLY A 41 -17.47 13.86 -3.21
N HIS A 42 -17.58 12.94 -4.16
CA HIS A 42 -17.96 13.25 -5.54
C HIS A 42 -19.42 13.74 -5.64
N ALA A 43 -19.60 15.02 -5.98
CA ALA A 43 -20.85 15.55 -6.52
C ALA A 43 -20.82 15.43 -8.06
N PRO A 44 -21.87 14.90 -8.72
CA PRO A 44 -21.86 14.72 -10.17
C PRO A 44 -22.21 16.03 -10.91
N PRO A 45 -21.53 16.39 -12.02
CA PRO A 45 -21.99 17.45 -12.89
C PRO A 45 -23.12 16.95 -13.81
N LYS A 46 -24.09 17.83 -14.06
CA LYS A 46 -25.29 17.60 -14.89
C LYS A 46 -24.95 17.69 -16.37
N SER A 47 -25.43 16.76 -17.18
CA SER A 47 -25.36 16.84 -18.66
C SER A 47 -26.59 17.58 -19.20
N ASP A 48 -26.31 18.59 -20.03
CA ASP A 48 -27.31 19.31 -20.80
C ASP A 48 -27.66 18.55 -22.09
N THR A 49 -28.92 18.67 -22.48
CA THR A 49 -29.61 17.78 -23.42
C THR A 49 -29.63 18.39 -24.83
N GLY A 50 -29.38 17.59 -25.87
CA GLY A 50 -29.37 18.07 -27.25
C GLY A 50 -29.66 16.98 -28.28
N THR A 51 -30.95 16.74 -28.49
CA THR A 51 -31.64 15.85 -29.45
C THR A 51 -31.21 15.96 -30.93
N ARG A 52 -31.05 14.83 -31.64
CA ARG A 52 -31.81 14.56 -32.89
C ARG A 52 -31.71 13.10 -33.40
N SER A 53 -32.85 12.58 -33.83
CA SER A 53 -33.15 11.39 -34.65
C SER A 53 -34.16 11.86 -35.73
N PRO A 54 -34.67 11.09 -36.73
CA PRO A 54 -34.46 9.65 -37.06
C PRO A 54 -34.46 9.23 -38.58
N LEU A 55 -34.02 7.98 -38.86
CA LEU A 55 -34.57 6.90 -39.77
C LEU A 55 -34.83 7.14 -41.30
N PRO A 56 -35.21 6.13 -42.12
CA PRO A 56 -34.91 4.66 -42.21
C PRO A 56 -34.48 4.26 -43.68
N GLU A 57 -34.03 3.05 -44.08
CA GLU A 57 -34.78 1.78 -44.28
C GLU A 57 -33.83 0.65 -44.78
N GLU A 58 -34.06 -0.57 -44.27
CA GLU A 58 -34.12 -1.91 -44.95
C GLU A 58 -32.98 -2.38 -45.90
N ARG A 59 -32.52 -3.64 -46.04
CA ARG A 59 -32.65 -4.98 -45.40
C ARG A 59 -31.84 -5.97 -46.30
N GLN A 60 -30.98 -6.85 -45.76
CA GLN A 60 -30.92 -8.34 -45.99
C GLN A 60 -29.51 -9.00 -46.02
N ALA A 61 -29.37 -9.99 -45.13
CA ALA A 61 -28.70 -11.32 -45.21
C ALA A 61 -27.23 -11.46 -45.67
N GLY A 62 -26.33 -11.87 -44.74
CA GLY A 62 -24.88 -12.14 -44.95
C GLY A 62 -24.54 -13.57 -45.43
N PRO A 63 -23.39 -14.19 -45.05
CA PRO A 63 -22.13 -13.65 -44.52
C PRO A 63 -20.90 -14.06 -45.36
N SER A 64 -19.80 -13.29 -45.33
CA SER A 64 -18.47 -13.80 -45.70
C SER A 64 -17.37 -13.05 -44.97
N GLY A 65 -16.51 -13.81 -44.30
CA GLY A 65 -15.38 -13.31 -43.51
C GLY A 65 -14.32 -12.67 -44.40
N ALA A 66 -14.19 -11.36 -44.27
CA ALA A 66 -13.03 -10.54 -44.63
C ALA A 66 -13.18 -9.10 -44.08
N ASP A 67 -14.39 -8.68 -43.69
CA ASP A 67 -14.69 -7.30 -43.25
C ASP A 67 -14.87 -7.14 -41.72
N ALA A 68 -14.26 -8.01 -40.91
CA ALA A 68 -14.43 -7.99 -39.45
C ALA A 68 -13.63 -6.89 -38.72
N GLU A 69 -12.86 -6.06 -39.45
CA GLU A 69 -12.06 -4.97 -38.87
C GLU A 69 -12.72 -3.58 -38.98
N GLU A 70 -13.91 -3.44 -39.59
CA GLU A 70 -14.47 -2.11 -39.89
C GLU A 70 -15.86 -1.79 -39.29
N ILE A 71 -16.29 -2.49 -38.24
CA ILE A 71 -17.28 -1.98 -37.25
C ILE A 71 -16.97 -2.51 -35.84
N ALA A 72 -15.72 -2.44 -35.40
CA ALA A 72 -15.43 -2.55 -33.97
C ALA A 72 -15.76 -1.20 -33.33
N GLY A 73 -17.04 -0.98 -32.99
CA GLY A 73 -17.42 0.10 -32.08
C GLY A 73 -16.50 0.07 -30.87
N ALA A 74 -16.08 1.23 -30.39
CA ALA A 74 -15.14 1.28 -29.28
C ALA A 74 -15.64 0.42 -28.12
N THR A 75 -14.76 -0.42 -27.57
CA THR A 75 -15.10 -1.33 -26.47
C THR A 75 -14.28 -0.98 -25.26
N ALA A 76 -14.80 -1.33 -24.09
CA ALA A 76 -14.12 -1.10 -22.84
C ALA A 76 -14.12 -2.36 -21.97
N LEU A 77 -13.03 -2.50 -21.21
CA LEU A 77 -12.88 -3.57 -20.23
C LEU A 77 -13.52 -3.18 -18.91
N TRP A 78 -14.18 -4.13 -18.28
CA TRP A 78 -14.84 -3.98 -16.99
C TRP A 78 -14.53 -5.17 -16.10
N ARG A 79 -14.28 -4.90 -14.82
CA ARG A 79 -14.29 -5.92 -13.77
C ARG A 79 -15.61 -5.82 -13.05
N MET A 80 -16.32 -6.93 -12.95
CA MET A 80 -17.58 -7.01 -12.21
C MET A 80 -17.50 -8.15 -11.22
N ARG A 81 -17.92 -7.89 -9.98
CA ARG A 81 -18.13 -8.92 -8.97
C ARG A 81 -19.58 -8.85 -8.52
N THR A 82 -20.26 -9.99 -8.44
CA THR A 82 -21.65 -10.06 -7.97
C THR A 82 -21.92 -11.37 -7.26
N THR A 83 -22.77 -11.34 -6.25
CA THR A 83 -23.20 -12.53 -5.53
C THR A 83 -24.50 -13.04 -6.15
N VAL A 84 -24.49 -14.26 -6.65
CA VAL A 84 -25.67 -14.97 -7.16
C VAL A 84 -26.06 -16.10 -6.22
N LYS A 85 -27.30 -16.57 -6.33
CA LYS A 85 -27.73 -17.77 -5.59
C LYS A 85 -27.00 -19.00 -6.11
N ASP A 86 -26.65 -19.90 -5.20
CA ASP A 86 -26.07 -21.21 -5.54
C ASP A 86 -27.18 -22.19 -5.92
N GLU A 87 -27.83 -21.92 -7.05
CA GLU A 87 -28.92 -22.72 -7.61
C GLU A 87 -28.74 -22.85 -9.14
N PRO A 88 -29.01 -24.02 -9.74
CA PRO A 88 -28.90 -24.21 -11.18
C PRO A 88 -29.65 -23.14 -11.99
N GLY A 89 -28.96 -22.53 -12.95
CA GLY A 89 -29.53 -21.51 -13.83
C GLY A 89 -29.34 -20.06 -13.37
N SER A 90 -28.95 -19.80 -12.12
CA SER A 90 -28.72 -18.44 -11.61
C SER A 90 -27.64 -17.69 -12.40
N LEU A 91 -26.47 -18.31 -12.55
CA LEU A 91 -25.38 -17.77 -13.39
C LEU A 91 -25.79 -17.69 -14.87
N ALA A 92 -26.57 -18.65 -15.38
CA ALA A 92 -27.02 -18.64 -16.76
C ALA A 92 -27.94 -17.46 -17.07
N ALA A 93 -28.83 -17.09 -16.13
CA ALA A 93 -29.67 -15.90 -16.24
C ALA A 93 -28.83 -14.62 -16.33
N LEU A 94 -27.79 -14.51 -15.50
CA LEU A 94 -26.85 -13.39 -15.53
C LEU A 94 -26.09 -13.32 -16.85
N CYS A 95 -25.50 -14.43 -17.31
CA CYS A 95 -24.80 -14.47 -18.60
C CYS A 95 -25.73 -14.11 -19.77
N THR A 96 -26.98 -14.56 -19.74
CA THR A 96 -27.99 -14.23 -20.76
C THR A 96 -28.32 -12.74 -20.77
N ALA A 97 -28.47 -12.13 -19.59
CA ALA A 97 -28.74 -10.70 -19.47
C ALA A 97 -27.57 -9.85 -20.00
N LEU A 98 -26.32 -10.23 -19.69
CA LEU A 98 -25.11 -9.59 -20.22
C LEU A 98 -25.02 -9.72 -21.75
N ALA A 99 -25.31 -10.91 -22.29
CA ALA A 99 -25.33 -11.15 -23.73
C ALA A 99 -26.35 -10.26 -24.46
N GLY A 100 -27.49 -9.96 -23.84
CA GLY A 100 -28.49 -9.01 -24.35
C GLY A 100 -27.95 -7.58 -24.59
N HIS A 101 -26.88 -7.20 -23.89
CA HIS A 101 -26.18 -5.92 -24.06
C HIS A 101 -24.92 -6.02 -24.94
N ARG A 102 -24.70 -7.15 -25.63
CA ARG A 102 -23.48 -7.45 -26.40
C ARG A 102 -22.21 -7.40 -25.54
N VAL A 103 -22.33 -7.79 -24.27
CA VAL A 103 -21.18 -7.91 -23.37
C VAL A 103 -20.55 -9.29 -23.56
N ASP A 104 -19.25 -9.30 -23.83
CA ASP A 104 -18.45 -10.52 -23.93
C ASP A 104 -17.79 -10.82 -22.56
N ILE A 105 -17.79 -12.09 -22.17
CA ILE A 105 -17.21 -12.56 -20.89
C ILE A 105 -15.85 -13.16 -21.20
N LEU A 106 -14.79 -12.42 -20.87
CA LEU A 106 -13.42 -12.82 -21.14
C LEU A 106 -12.88 -13.82 -20.11
N SER A 107 -13.34 -13.70 -18.86
CA SER A 107 -12.99 -14.61 -17.77
C SER A 107 -14.09 -14.61 -16.72
N LEU A 108 -14.29 -15.76 -16.08
CA LEU A 108 -15.20 -15.95 -14.95
C LEU A 108 -14.49 -16.75 -13.86
N GLN A 109 -14.54 -16.27 -12.62
CA GLN A 109 -14.16 -17.00 -11.43
C GLN A 109 -15.33 -17.08 -10.46
N THR A 110 -15.53 -18.26 -9.92
CA THR A 110 -16.64 -18.55 -9.02
C THR A 110 -16.08 -18.89 -7.64
N HIS A 111 -16.58 -18.21 -6.62
CA HIS A 111 -16.16 -18.34 -5.23
C HIS A 111 -17.36 -18.77 -4.38
N PRO A 112 -17.47 -20.06 -4.02
CA PRO A 112 -18.57 -20.54 -3.20
C PRO A 112 -18.51 -19.92 -1.81
N LEU A 113 -19.67 -19.50 -1.29
CA LEU A 113 -19.87 -19.00 0.07
C LEU A 113 -20.83 -19.92 0.84
N ALA A 114 -21.01 -19.65 2.13
CA ALA A 114 -22.04 -20.34 2.93
C ALA A 114 -23.46 -20.01 2.44
N GLU A 115 -23.68 -18.77 1.98
CA GLU A 115 -24.93 -18.32 1.39
C GLU A 115 -24.66 -17.76 -0.02
N GLY A 116 -24.93 -18.59 -1.03
CA GLY A 116 -24.74 -18.23 -2.43
C GLY A 116 -23.30 -18.32 -2.90
N THR A 117 -23.02 -17.66 -4.02
CA THR A 117 -21.74 -17.73 -4.72
C THR A 117 -21.35 -16.36 -5.25
N VAL A 118 -20.11 -15.97 -5.02
CA VAL A 118 -19.54 -14.75 -5.57
C VAL A 118 -18.90 -15.07 -6.91
N ASP A 119 -19.39 -14.43 -7.96
CA ASP A 119 -18.82 -14.53 -9.30
C ASP A 119 -18.04 -13.25 -9.65
N GLU A 120 -16.80 -13.42 -10.07
CA GLU A 120 -15.90 -12.37 -10.57
C GLU A 120 -15.75 -12.52 -12.09
N PHE A 121 -16.13 -11.48 -12.82
CA PHE A 121 -16.12 -11.40 -14.26
C PHE A 121 -15.10 -10.37 -14.74
N LEU A 122 -14.39 -10.73 -15.81
CA LEU A 122 -13.75 -9.76 -16.70
C LEU A 122 -14.61 -9.67 -17.96
N LEU A 123 -15.10 -8.48 -18.26
CA LEU A 123 -16.06 -8.23 -19.32
C LEU A 123 -15.47 -7.28 -20.36
N ARG A 124 -15.82 -7.50 -21.63
CA ARG A 124 -15.68 -6.52 -22.70
C ARG A 124 -17.06 -6.06 -23.12
N ALA A 125 -17.34 -4.78 -22.94
CA ALA A 125 -18.63 -4.18 -23.28
C ALA A 125 -18.46 -3.06 -24.31
N PRO A 126 -19.51 -2.71 -25.07
CA PRO A 126 -19.53 -1.47 -25.86
C PRO A 126 -19.21 -0.25 -24.99
N GLU A 127 -18.48 0.74 -25.52
CA GLU A 127 -18.02 1.91 -24.76
C GLU A 127 -19.18 2.76 -24.23
N GLU A 128 -20.32 2.75 -24.93
CA GLU A 128 -21.53 3.48 -24.54
C GLU A 128 -22.20 2.90 -23.29
N LEU A 129 -21.92 1.63 -22.96
CA LEU A 129 -22.54 0.96 -21.83
C LEU A 129 -21.92 1.44 -20.51
N SER A 130 -22.76 2.03 -19.67
CA SER A 130 -22.33 2.58 -18.39
C SER A 130 -22.22 1.51 -17.30
N ALA A 131 -21.41 1.80 -16.26
CA ALA A 131 -21.32 0.97 -15.06
C ALA A 131 -22.69 0.77 -14.38
N ALA A 132 -23.54 1.80 -14.43
CA ALA A 132 -24.87 1.78 -13.83
C ALA A 132 -25.82 0.82 -14.58
N GLU A 133 -25.72 0.73 -15.90
CA GLU A 133 -26.49 -0.22 -16.71
C GLU A 133 -26.03 -1.65 -16.50
N LEU A 134 -24.71 -1.89 -16.45
CA LEU A 134 -24.17 -3.20 -16.11
C LEU A 134 -24.61 -3.65 -14.71
N SER A 135 -24.54 -2.75 -13.72
CA SER A 135 -24.99 -3.04 -12.35
C SER A 135 -26.48 -3.37 -12.32
N ARG A 136 -27.31 -2.57 -13.00
CA ARG A 136 -28.75 -2.81 -13.11
C ARG A 136 -29.06 -4.14 -13.79
N THR A 137 -28.34 -4.46 -14.86
CA THR A 137 -28.47 -5.73 -15.59
C THR A 137 -28.18 -6.91 -14.67
N ALA A 138 -27.07 -6.84 -13.92
CA ALA A 138 -26.72 -7.87 -12.95
C ALA A 138 -27.79 -8.01 -11.86
N SER A 139 -28.30 -6.90 -11.31
CA SER A 139 -29.35 -6.93 -10.29
C SER A 139 -30.67 -7.50 -10.80
N LEU A 140 -31.10 -7.15 -12.01
CA LEU A 140 -32.32 -7.70 -12.62
C LEU A 140 -32.20 -9.21 -12.89
N ALA A 141 -30.98 -9.69 -13.16
CA ALA A 141 -30.69 -11.11 -13.33
C ALA A 141 -30.52 -11.87 -12.00
N GLY A 142 -30.74 -11.23 -10.85
CA GLY A 142 -30.67 -11.84 -9.53
C GLY A 142 -29.33 -11.67 -8.80
N GLY A 143 -28.40 -10.89 -9.36
CA GLY A 143 -27.15 -10.53 -8.71
C GLY A 143 -27.34 -9.54 -7.56
N THR A 144 -26.62 -9.75 -6.47
CA THR A 144 -26.62 -8.90 -5.28
C THR A 144 -25.21 -8.47 -4.92
N ALA A 145 -25.05 -7.42 -4.10
CA ALA A 145 -23.74 -6.89 -3.71
C ALA A 145 -22.80 -6.65 -4.92
N THR A 146 -23.36 -6.16 -6.03
CA THR A 146 -22.62 -5.97 -7.28
C THR A 146 -21.64 -4.81 -7.17
N TRP A 147 -20.38 -5.08 -7.47
CA TRP A 147 -19.31 -4.11 -7.58
C TRP A 147 -18.75 -4.12 -9.00
N ILE A 148 -18.53 -2.93 -9.57
CA ILE A 148 -18.06 -2.77 -10.95
C ILE A 148 -17.00 -1.66 -10.99
N GLU A 149 -15.91 -1.92 -11.71
CA GLU A 149 -14.92 -0.90 -12.07
C GLU A 149 -14.38 -1.10 -13.48
N ARG A 150 -13.70 -0.09 -14.01
CA ARG A 150 -12.98 -0.21 -15.28
C ARG A 150 -11.83 -1.22 -15.12
N GLY A 151 -11.75 -2.16 -16.05
CA GLY A 151 -10.62 -3.07 -16.18
C GLY A 151 -9.53 -2.49 -17.07
N ASP A 152 -8.34 -3.06 -16.98
CA ASP A 152 -7.20 -2.75 -17.84
C ASP A 152 -6.71 -4.02 -18.56
N THR A 153 -5.90 -3.84 -19.60
CA THR A 153 -5.22 -4.88 -20.37
C THR A 153 -4.46 -5.89 -19.50
N HIS A 154 -3.90 -5.48 -18.36
CA HIS A 154 -3.26 -6.40 -17.41
C HIS A 154 -4.22 -7.40 -16.76
N ASP A 155 -5.52 -7.09 -16.68
CA ASP A 155 -6.52 -8.01 -16.13
C ASP A 155 -6.81 -9.20 -17.05
N LEU A 156 -6.45 -9.11 -18.34
CA LEU A 156 -6.59 -10.20 -19.33
C LEU A 156 -5.71 -11.41 -19.00
N VAL A 157 -4.67 -11.22 -18.19
CA VAL A 157 -3.82 -12.32 -17.72
C VAL A 157 -4.62 -13.19 -16.77
N ASP A 158 -4.71 -14.48 -17.09
CA ASP A 158 -5.41 -15.46 -16.26
C ASP A 158 -4.82 -15.52 -14.85
N VAL A 159 -5.67 -15.85 -13.88
CA VAL A 159 -5.30 -15.81 -12.47
C VAL A 159 -4.16 -16.78 -12.12
N PRO A 160 -4.14 -18.04 -12.58
CA PRO A 160 -2.98 -18.92 -12.37
C PRO A 160 -1.64 -18.31 -12.82
N THR A 161 -1.58 -17.78 -14.04
CA THR A 161 -0.37 -17.12 -14.58
C THR A 161 0.03 -15.92 -13.73
N ARG A 162 -0.94 -15.09 -13.35
CA ARG A 162 -0.71 -13.94 -12.46
C ARG A 162 -0.16 -14.36 -11.10
N VAL A 163 -0.75 -15.37 -10.47
CA VAL A 163 -0.32 -15.90 -9.17
C VAL A 163 1.10 -16.45 -9.23
N LEU A 164 1.49 -17.15 -10.30
CA LEU A 164 2.86 -17.62 -10.51
C LEU A 164 3.85 -16.46 -10.69
N GLY A 165 3.45 -15.41 -11.41
CA GLY A 165 4.23 -14.17 -11.53
C GLY A 165 4.46 -13.48 -10.19
N LEU A 166 3.39 -13.34 -9.38
CA LEU A 166 3.45 -12.79 -8.03
C LEU A 166 4.35 -13.64 -7.12
N ALA A 167 4.18 -14.96 -7.15
CA ALA A 167 5.02 -15.89 -6.40
C ALA A 167 6.49 -15.78 -6.80
N THR A 168 6.80 -15.57 -8.08
CA THR A 168 8.17 -15.37 -8.59
C THR A 168 8.75 -14.02 -8.18
N ARG A 169 7.95 -12.95 -8.11
CA ARG A 169 8.42 -11.65 -7.63
C ARG A 169 8.72 -11.69 -6.14
N THR A 170 7.75 -12.16 -5.34
CA THR A 170 7.98 -12.47 -3.93
C THR A 170 9.22 -13.33 -3.82
N ALA A 171 9.30 -14.38 -4.67
CA ALA A 171 10.41 -15.25 -5.08
C ALA A 171 11.85 -14.70 -5.09
N LEU A 172 11.99 -13.43 -5.45
CA LEU A 172 13.27 -12.79 -5.73
C LEU A 172 13.57 -11.67 -4.72
N ASP A 173 12.55 -11.02 -4.16
CA ASP A 173 12.69 -9.95 -3.19
C ASP A 173 11.60 -10.07 -2.11
N ALA A 174 12.00 -10.24 -0.84
CA ALA A 174 11.05 -10.34 0.26
C ALA A 174 10.24 -9.04 0.47
N ALA A 175 10.71 -7.91 -0.07
CA ALA A 175 9.97 -6.65 -0.06
C ALA A 175 8.73 -6.65 -0.96
N GLU A 176 8.61 -7.61 -1.87
CA GLU A 176 7.47 -7.73 -2.78
C GLU A 176 6.23 -8.35 -2.13
N LEU A 177 6.33 -8.96 -0.94
CA LEU A 177 5.18 -9.65 -0.34
C LEU A 177 3.94 -8.74 -0.14
N PRO A 178 4.05 -7.55 0.48
CA PRO A 178 2.89 -6.66 0.62
C PRO A 178 2.33 -6.22 -0.73
N LEU A 179 3.19 -5.89 -1.69
CA LEU A 179 2.79 -5.47 -3.03
C LEU A 179 2.06 -6.61 -3.79
N ALA A 180 2.58 -7.82 -3.66
CA ALA A 180 2.00 -9.02 -4.26
C ALA A 180 0.64 -9.36 -3.63
N LEU A 181 0.49 -9.21 -2.32
CA LEU A 181 -0.80 -9.36 -1.64
C LEU A 181 -1.81 -8.32 -2.12
N ARG A 182 -1.39 -7.05 -2.30
CA ARG A 182 -2.25 -6.01 -2.86
C ARG A 182 -2.69 -6.35 -4.28
N GLN A 183 -1.76 -6.77 -5.14
CA GLN A 183 -2.09 -7.18 -6.51
C GLN A 183 -2.98 -8.43 -6.57
N LEU A 184 -2.81 -9.37 -5.62
CA LEU A 184 -3.61 -10.59 -5.52
C LEU A 184 -5.06 -10.32 -5.06
N LEU A 185 -5.24 -9.36 -4.15
CA LEU A 185 -6.51 -9.09 -3.47
C LEU A 185 -7.25 -7.85 -4.02
N GLY A 186 -6.62 -7.12 -4.94
CA GLY A 186 -7.14 -5.88 -5.52
C GLY A 186 -6.92 -4.67 -4.61
N ARG A 187 -7.82 -3.70 -4.68
CA ARG A 187 -7.72 -2.48 -3.87
C ARG A 187 -7.91 -2.80 -2.39
N CYS A 188 -6.82 -2.86 -1.65
CA CYS A 188 -6.79 -3.06 -0.20
C CYS A 188 -5.63 -2.30 0.45
N THR A 189 -5.77 -2.03 1.74
CA THR A 189 -4.73 -1.47 2.59
C THR A 189 -4.07 -2.61 3.35
N ILE A 190 -2.74 -2.64 3.37
CA ILE A 190 -1.97 -3.67 4.07
C ILE A 190 -1.18 -3.04 5.20
N ARG A 191 -1.36 -3.56 6.41
CA ARG A 191 -0.65 -3.09 7.60
C ARG A 191 0.10 -4.25 8.24
N SER A 192 1.40 -4.07 8.43
CA SER A 192 2.24 -5.03 9.15
C SER A 192 2.41 -4.58 10.59
N LEU A 193 1.84 -5.34 11.53
CA LEU A 193 2.01 -5.11 12.95
C LEU A 193 3.10 -6.05 13.50
N PRO A 194 4.24 -5.52 13.95
CA PRO A 194 5.29 -6.34 14.53
C PRO A 194 4.80 -7.00 15.83
N THR A 195 5.36 -8.16 16.15
CA THR A 195 5.09 -8.82 17.43
C THR A 195 5.40 -7.84 18.58
N PRO A 196 4.47 -7.60 19.53
CA PRO A 196 4.79 -6.82 20.71
C PRO A 196 5.93 -7.50 21.44
N THR A 197 7.10 -6.87 21.46
CA THR A 197 8.18 -7.27 22.36
C THR A 197 7.71 -6.97 23.77
N LEU A 198 7.15 -7.96 24.47
CA LEU A 198 7.01 -7.87 25.90
C LEU A 198 8.43 -7.71 26.48
N PRO A 199 8.67 -6.76 27.40
CA PRO A 199 9.94 -6.72 28.11
C PRO A 199 10.11 -8.07 28.82
N ALA A 200 11.26 -8.71 28.62
CA ALA A 200 11.62 -9.94 29.32
C ALA A 200 11.49 -9.69 30.83
N SER A 201 10.45 -10.24 31.45
CA SER A 201 10.30 -10.18 32.90
C SER A 201 11.39 -11.07 33.51
N PRO A 202 12.16 -10.60 34.49
CA PRO A 202 13.21 -11.40 35.10
C PRO A 202 12.59 -12.64 35.73
N ALA A 203 13.17 -13.80 35.44
CA ALA A 203 12.81 -15.05 36.09
C ALA A 203 13.00 -14.92 37.61
N GLN A 204 11.91 -14.96 38.36
CA GLN A 204 11.91 -15.28 39.78
C GLN A 204 10.92 -16.42 40.01
N GLY A 205 11.46 -17.49 40.58
CA GLY A 205 10.78 -18.76 40.75
C GLY A 205 9.75 -18.77 41.89
N GLY A 206 8.99 -19.87 41.91
CA GLY A 206 8.27 -20.40 43.06
C GLY A 206 7.14 -19.54 43.63
N HIS A 207 5.90 -19.99 43.47
CA HIS A 207 5.00 -20.38 44.57
C HIS A 207 3.59 -20.67 44.03
N THR A 208 3.04 -21.79 44.46
CA THR A 208 1.66 -22.25 44.26
C THR A 208 0.67 -21.34 45.01
N SER A 209 -0.44 -20.92 44.38
CA SER A 209 -1.83 -21.22 44.81
C SER A 209 -2.89 -20.38 44.06
N THR A 210 -3.91 -21.09 43.58
CA THR A 210 -5.36 -20.78 43.46
C THR A 210 -5.90 -19.41 42.99
N ALA A 211 -6.60 -19.50 41.85
CA ALA A 211 -7.92 -18.94 41.51
C ALA A 211 -8.19 -17.43 41.62
N GLY A 212 -8.36 -16.79 40.46
CA GLY A 212 -8.96 -15.46 40.34
C GLY A 212 -9.11 -15.02 38.88
N HIS A 213 -10.33 -15.18 38.33
CA HIS A 213 -10.91 -14.54 37.14
C HIS A 213 -10.02 -13.54 36.37
N GLY A 214 -9.37 -14.02 35.31
CA GLY A 214 -8.58 -13.21 34.38
C GLY A 214 -9.33 -12.95 33.08
N ARG A 215 -9.60 -11.67 32.79
CA ARG A 215 -10.06 -11.16 31.48
C ARG A 215 -9.26 -11.80 30.35
N GLY A 216 -9.99 -12.30 29.35
CA GLY A 216 -9.46 -12.90 28.13
C GLY A 216 -8.31 -12.08 27.55
N GLN A 217 -7.15 -12.70 27.58
CA GLN A 217 -5.94 -12.28 26.93
C GLN A 217 -6.21 -12.35 25.43
N GLU A 218 -6.25 -11.20 24.76
CA GLU A 218 -6.42 -11.06 23.30
C GLU A 218 -5.15 -11.61 22.62
N GLY A 219 -5.06 -12.94 22.58
CA GLY A 219 -3.99 -13.68 21.96
C GLY A 219 -4.08 -13.53 20.45
N ALA A 220 -2.92 -13.39 19.79
CA ALA A 220 -2.82 -13.44 18.34
C ALA A 220 -3.65 -14.61 17.79
N PRO A 221 -4.49 -14.40 16.76
CA PRO A 221 -5.43 -15.42 16.30
C PRO A 221 -4.66 -16.69 15.91
N VAL A 222 -5.11 -17.81 16.48
CA VAL A 222 -4.64 -19.15 16.14
C VAL A 222 -5.03 -19.38 14.69
N GLU A 223 -4.05 -19.42 13.79
CA GLU A 223 -4.22 -19.67 12.34
C GLU A 223 -4.95 -18.61 11.50
N GLY A 224 -4.69 -17.33 11.76
CA GLY A 224 -5.26 -16.25 10.92
C GLY A 224 -6.78 -16.09 11.11
N ALA A 225 -7.31 -14.95 10.68
CA ALA A 225 -8.72 -14.65 10.84
C ALA A 225 -9.27 -13.96 9.60
N LEU A 226 -10.53 -14.24 9.28
CA LEU A 226 -11.28 -13.63 8.19
C LEU A 226 -12.56 -13.05 8.78
N GLU A 227 -12.69 -11.74 8.75
CA GLU A 227 -13.83 -10.98 9.27
C GLU A 227 -14.33 -10.07 8.15
N ASP A 228 -15.21 -10.55 7.29
CA ASP A 228 -15.78 -9.84 6.14
C ASP A 228 -14.75 -9.00 5.37
N THR A 229 -14.62 -7.72 5.67
CA THR A 229 -13.73 -6.74 5.01
C THR A 229 -12.29 -6.72 5.54
N VAL A 230 -11.97 -7.52 6.56
CA VAL A 230 -10.67 -7.59 7.22
C VAL A 230 -10.14 -9.02 7.20
N MET A 231 -8.91 -9.17 6.73
CA MET A 231 -8.17 -10.43 6.71
C MET A 231 -6.90 -10.28 7.56
N ARG A 232 -6.64 -11.24 8.43
CA ARG A 232 -5.45 -11.26 9.30
C ARG A 232 -4.64 -12.51 9.03
N LEU A 233 -3.39 -12.32 8.64
CA LEU A 233 -2.43 -13.38 8.30
C LEU A 233 -1.24 -13.30 9.27
N ARG A 234 -0.62 -14.45 9.56
CA ARG A 234 0.61 -14.47 10.35
C ARG A 234 1.78 -13.96 9.50
N ALA A 235 2.49 -12.95 9.98
CA ALA A 235 3.63 -12.40 9.28
C ALA A 235 4.83 -13.39 9.30
N PRO A 236 5.60 -13.55 8.20
CA PRO A 236 6.78 -14.41 8.15
C PRO A 236 7.89 -14.10 9.19
N GLU A 237 7.99 -12.85 9.65
CA GLU A 237 8.88 -12.35 10.72
C GLU A 237 8.37 -12.63 12.14
N GLY A 238 7.14 -13.10 12.26
CA GLY A 238 6.37 -13.03 13.49
C GLY A 238 5.64 -11.69 13.64
N GLY A 239 4.34 -11.77 13.91
CA GLY A 239 3.45 -10.63 13.96
C GLY A 239 2.19 -10.92 13.15
N VAL A 240 1.47 -9.87 12.79
CA VAL A 240 0.22 -9.98 12.02
C VAL A 240 0.26 -9.02 10.84
N ILE A 241 0.01 -9.55 9.64
CA ILE A 241 -0.35 -8.76 8.45
C ILE A 241 -1.87 -8.62 8.47
N THR A 242 -2.35 -7.39 8.55
CA THR A 242 -3.77 -7.07 8.42
C THR A 242 -4.01 -6.50 7.04
N VAL A 243 -4.95 -7.07 6.32
CA VAL A 243 -5.41 -6.60 5.01
C VAL A 243 -6.85 -6.13 5.17
N GLU A 244 -7.15 -4.91 4.75
CA GLU A 244 -8.46 -4.29 4.90
C GLU A 244 -8.91 -3.71 3.57
N ARG A 245 -10.21 -3.82 3.25
CA ARG A 245 -10.80 -3.08 2.13
C ARG A 245 -12.18 -2.56 2.51
N PRO A 246 -12.56 -1.35 2.05
CA PRO A 246 -13.64 -0.60 2.69
C PRO A 246 -15.05 -1.16 2.51
N TYR A 247 -15.34 -1.87 1.41
CA TYR A 247 -16.74 -2.21 1.06
C TYR A 247 -16.96 -3.63 0.55
N LEU A 248 -15.90 -4.38 0.27
CA LEU A 248 -16.01 -5.71 -0.36
C LEU A 248 -15.57 -6.78 0.64
N PRO A 249 -16.42 -7.73 1.05
CA PRO A 249 -16.01 -8.83 1.91
C PRO A 249 -15.04 -9.77 1.19
N PHE A 250 -14.01 -10.25 1.87
CA PHE A 250 -13.09 -11.28 1.38
C PHE A 250 -13.77 -12.65 1.36
N THR A 251 -13.53 -13.41 0.29
CA THR A 251 -13.97 -14.80 0.17
C THR A 251 -12.98 -15.74 0.86
N PRO A 252 -13.41 -16.95 1.26
CA PRO A 252 -12.49 -17.99 1.74
C PRO A 252 -11.40 -18.36 0.71
N THR A 253 -11.71 -18.24 -0.58
CA THR A 253 -10.73 -18.49 -1.66
C THR A 253 -9.65 -17.42 -1.70
N GLU A 254 -10.03 -16.13 -1.56
CA GLU A 254 -9.06 -15.03 -1.44
C GLU A 254 -8.15 -15.22 -0.21
N PHE A 255 -8.72 -15.60 0.93
CA PHE A 255 -7.96 -15.93 2.14
C PHE A 255 -6.96 -17.07 1.91
N ALA A 256 -7.42 -18.17 1.29
CA ALA A 256 -6.56 -19.31 1.01
C ALA A 256 -5.39 -18.95 0.08
N ARG A 257 -5.63 -18.16 -0.97
CA ARG A 257 -4.58 -17.69 -1.89
C ARG A 257 -3.57 -16.79 -1.18
N ALA A 258 -4.04 -15.81 -0.40
CA ALA A 258 -3.17 -14.91 0.35
C ALA A 258 -2.33 -15.67 1.40
N ARG A 259 -2.95 -16.59 2.14
CA ARG A 259 -2.25 -17.46 3.09
C ARG A 259 -1.16 -18.30 2.40
N ALA A 260 -1.45 -18.89 1.25
CA ALA A 260 -0.49 -19.69 0.50
C ALA A 260 0.72 -18.86 0.04
N LEU A 261 0.51 -17.62 -0.40
CA LEU A 261 1.59 -16.72 -0.79
C LEU A 261 2.46 -16.30 0.41
N VAL A 262 1.84 -16.00 1.55
CA VAL A 262 2.56 -15.69 2.80
C VAL A 262 3.36 -16.90 3.31
N GLU A 263 2.78 -18.10 3.22
CA GLU A 263 3.46 -19.35 3.60
C GLU A 263 4.66 -19.63 2.68
N LEU A 264 4.52 -19.38 1.38
CA LEU A 264 5.63 -19.49 0.43
C LEU A 264 6.77 -18.54 0.80
N ASP A 265 6.49 -17.27 1.09
CA ASP A 265 7.51 -16.31 1.53
C ASP A 265 8.19 -16.75 2.83
N ALA A 266 7.39 -17.20 3.81
CA ALA A 266 7.90 -17.68 5.09
C ALA A 266 8.86 -18.86 4.95
N ARG A 267 8.57 -19.80 4.03
CA ARG A 267 9.45 -20.94 3.74
C ARG A 267 10.75 -20.54 3.05
N LEU A 268 10.73 -19.49 2.23
CA LEU A 268 11.89 -19.04 1.47
C LEU A 268 12.82 -18.15 2.32
N GLY A 269 12.28 -17.49 3.35
CA GLY A 269 13.05 -16.64 4.25
C GLY A 269 13.45 -15.28 3.64
N PRO A 270 14.18 -14.45 4.40
CA PRO A 270 14.56 -13.12 3.94
C PRO A 270 15.55 -13.19 2.78
N ARG A 271 15.24 -12.47 1.70
CA ARG A 271 16.09 -12.33 0.51
C ARG A 271 16.04 -10.91 -0.01
N VAL A 272 17.17 -10.45 -0.52
CA VAL A 272 17.31 -9.14 -1.13
C VAL A 272 18.13 -9.30 -2.42
N PRO A 273 17.67 -8.74 -3.56
CA PRO A 273 18.42 -8.81 -4.80
C PRO A 273 19.83 -8.22 -4.68
N HIS A 274 20.81 -8.92 -5.25
CA HIS A 274 22.21 -8.50 -5.26
C HIS A 274 22.47 -7.63 -6.50
N GLY A 275 22.40 -6.30 -6.33
CA GLY A 275 22.78 -5.33 -7.35
C GLY A 275 23.74 -4.30 -6.78
N LYS A 276 24.79 -3.95 -7.53
CA LYS A 276 25.77 -2.92 -7.19
C LYS A 276 26.01 -2.03 -8.39
N ASP A 277 25.78 -0.73 -8.22
CA ASP A 277 26.10 0.27 -9.23
C ASP A 277 27.16 1.21 -8.69
N VAL A 278 28.25 1.36 -9.44
CA VAL A 278 29.33 2.30 -9.12
C VAL A 278 29.04 3.64 -9.81
N LEU A 279 29.13 4.71 -9.05
CA LEU A 279 28.87 6.07 -9.50
C LEU A 279 30.05 6.96 -9.15
N THR A 280 30.57 7.65 -10.16
CA THR A 280 31.59 8.68 -9.96
C THR A 280 30.89 9.99 -9.60
N LEU A 281 31.15 10.49 -8.38
CA LEU A 281 30.63 11.80 -7.98
C LEU A 281 31.36 12.92 -8.75
N PRO A 282 30.72 14.08 -8.97
CA PRO A 282 31.37 15.24 -9.60
C PRO A 282 32.67 15.68 -8.91
N GLU A 283 32.82 15.41 -7.62
CA GLU A 283 34.00 15.72 -6.80
C GLU A 283 34.98 14.53 -6.66
N GLY A 284 34.94 13.55 -7.56
CA GLY A 284 36.04 12.60 -7.83
C GLY A 284 36.12 11.34 -6.95
N ASN A 285 35.23 11.17 -5.96
CA ASN A 285 35.14 9.91 -5.21
C ASN A 285 34.06 9.01 -5.82
N ASP A 286 34.43 7.78 -6.15
CA ASP A 286 33.47 6.75 -6.52
C ASP A 286 32.67 6.31 -5.29
N ILE A 287 31.35 6.32 -5.42
CA ILE A 287 30.43 5.69 -4.48
C ILE A 287 29.77 4.47 -5.13
N THR A 288 29.57 3.42 -4.37
CA THR A 288 28.76 2.28 -4.78
C THR A 288 27.40 2.37 -4.12
N VAL A 289 26.33 2.28 -4.91
CA VAL A 289 24.96 2.15 -4.42
C VAL A 289 24.53 0.69 -4.55
N ARG A 290 23.99 0.13 -3.47
CA ARG A 290 23.47 -1.24 -3.44
C ARG A 290 22.25 -1.40 -2.55
N ARG A 291 21.49 -2.48 -2.72
CA ARG A 291 20.48 -2.87 -1.74
C ARG A 291 21.15 -3.17 -0.39
N ALA A 292 20.48 -2.77 0.68
CA ALA A 292 20.89 -3.03 2.06
C ALA A 292 19.83 -3.86 2.78
N ASP A 293 20.26 -4.64 3.77
CA ASP A 293 19.40 -5.52 4.55
C ASP A 293 19.80 -5.59 6.03
N GLY A 294 19.21 -6.53 6.79
CA GLY A 294 19.49 -6.71 8.21
C GLY A 294 20.96 -7.01 8.54
N GLY A 295 21.76 -7.52 7.58
CA GLY A 295 23.20 -7.73 7.73
C GLY A 295 24.00 -6.42 7.81
N ASP A 296 23.46 -5.32 7.30
CA ASP A 296 24.09 -4.00 7.31
C ASP A 296 23.89 -3.22 8.62
N LEU A 297 23.19 -3.81 9.61
CA LEU A 297 22.81 -3.12 10.84
C LEU A 297 24.00 -2.50 11.58
N SER A 298 25.12 -3.22 11.70
CA SER A 298 26.32 -2.71 12.38
C SER A 298 26.93 -1.50 11.66
N ALA A 299 27.06 -1.60 10.34
CA ALA A 299 27.59 -0.51 9.51
C ALA A 299 26.65 0.71 9.51
N ALA A 300 25.33 0.47 9.47
CA ALA A 300 24.33 1.52 9.52
C ALA A 300 24.38 2.27 10.85
N LYS A 301 24.52 1.57 11.99
CA LYS A 301 24.73 2.18 13.30
C LYS A 301 26.00 3.02 13.34
N ALA A 302 27.12 2.48 12.87
CA ALA A 302 28.37 3.23 12.82
C ALA A 302 28.25 4.51 11.96
N MET A 303 27.46 4.49 10.88
CA MET A 303 27.15 5.70 10.10
C MET A 303 26.31 6.71 10.90
N HIS A 304 25.30 6.25 11.65
CA HIS A 304 24.47 7.12 12.49
C HIS A 304 25.28 7.80 13.59
N GLU A 305 26.20 7.08 14.23
CA GLU A 305 27.08 7.62 15.28
C GLU A 305 27.97 8.77 14.79
N ARG A 306 28.29 8.81 13.49
CA ARG A 306 29.05 9.89 12.87
C ARG A 306 28.20 11.07 12.42
N CYS A 307 26.88 10.88 12.29
CA CYS A 307 25.97 11.94 11.87
C CYS A 307 25.78 12.95 13.02
N SER A 308 25.71 14.24 12.67
CA SER A 308 25.43 15.27 13.68
C SER A 308 24.02 15.12 14.26
N PRO A 309 23.77 15.62 15.49
CA PRO A 309 22.42 15.65 16.07
C PRO A 309 21.41 16.39 15.20
N ARG A 310 21.86 17.41 14.45
CA ARG A 310 21.03 18.13 13.48
C ARG A 310 20.60 17.23 12.33
N THR A 311 21.55 16.51 11.72
CA THR A 311 21.28 15.57 10.62
C THR A 311 20.32 14.46 11.06
N LEU A 312 20.53 13.89 12.24
CA LEU A 312 19.62 12.89 12.81
C LEU A 312 18.24 13.48 13.15
N GLY A 313 18.17 14.70 13.70
CA GLY A 313 16.92 15.37 14.02
C GLY A 313 16.08 15.78 12.79
N MET A 314 16.71 15.97 11.62
CA MET A 314 15.99 16.17 10.35
C MET A 314 15.42 14.86 9.77
N ARG A 315 16.06 13.72 10.09
CA ARG A 315 15.64 12.38 9.64
C ARG A 315 14.59 11.75 10.55
N TYR A 316 14.71 11.96 11.86
CA TYR A 316 13.88 11.35 12.88
C TYR A 316 13.06 12.43 13.58
N HIS A 317 11.75 12.43 13.33
CA HIS A 317 10.80 13.40 13.92
C HIS A 317 10.40 13.02 15.38
N GLY A 318 11.30 12.34 16.09
CA GLY A 318 11.13 11.82 17.45
C GLY A 318 12.48 11.67 18.17
N PRO A 319 12.52 11.08 19.39
CA PRO A 319 13.77 10.93 20.14
C PRO A 319 14.82 10.09 19.38
N VAL A 320 15.97 10.70 19.09
CA VAL A 320 17.07 10.07 18.33
C VAL A 320 17.62 8.81 19.02
N GLY A 321 17.50 8.72 20.36
CA GLY A 321 17.96 7.56 21.14
C GLY A 321 17.28 6.23 20.79
N ASP A 322 16.16 6.26 20.07
CA ASP A 322 15.48 5.05 19.58
C ASP A 322 15.90 4.65 18.16
N ALA A 323 16.80 5.39 17.50
CA ALA A 323 17.21 5.15 16.10
C ALA A 323 17.68 3.71 15.86
N ASP A 324 18.39 3.12 16.82
CA ASP A 324 18.83 1.72 16.79
C ASP A 324 17.68 0.71 16.66
N ARG A 325 16.54 1.01 17.29
CA ARG A 325 15.33 0.19 17.20
C ARG A 325 14.66 0.36 15.84
N TYR A 326 14.64 1.59 15.33
CA TYR A 326 14.11 1.89 13.99
C TYR A 326 14.95 1.27 12.89
N LEU A 327 16.27 1.22 13.01
CA LEU A 327 17.15 0.68 11.98
C LEU A 327 16.89 -0.78 11.66
N LYS A 328 16.56 -1.60 12.66
CA LYS A 328 16.17 -3.01 12.42
C LYS A 328 14.93 -3.12 11.54
N HIS A 329 13.98 -2.21 11.72
CA HIS A 329 12.77 -2.16 10.92
C HIS A 329 13.07 -1.62 9.52
N LEU A 330 13.81 -0.51 9.41
CA LEU A 330 14.19 0.09 8.13
C LEU A 330 15.03 -0.85 7.24
N LEU A 331 15.89 -1.66 7.83
CA LEU A 331 16.73 -2.63 7.11
C LEU A 331 16.04 -3.97 6.85
N SER A 332 14.87 -4.21 7.44
CA SER A 332 14.11 -5.42 7.15
C SER A 332 13.45 -5.27 5.78
N PRO A 333 13.70 -6.20 4.84
CA PRO A 333 13.10 -6.11 3.51
C PRO A 333 11.57 -6.21 3.56
N ARG A 334 10.98 -6.64 4.67
CA ARG A 334 9.53 -6.82 4.79
C ARG A 334 8.73 -5.53 4.89
N PHE A 335 9.38 -4.42 5.21
CA PHE A 335 8.73 -3.11 5.34
C PHE A 335 9.05 -2.18 4.18
N GLY A 336 9.85 -2.63 3.21
CA GLY A 336 10.31 -1.78 2.14
C GLY A 336 11.64 -2.19 1.53
N ARG A 337 12.20 -1.27 0.74
CA ARG A 337 13.50 -1.42 0.09
C ARG A 337 14.46 -0.39 0.67
N THR A 338 15.66 -0.83 1.04
CA THR A 338 16.73 0.07 1.48
C THR A 338 17.88 0.07 0.49
N LEU A 339 18.37 1.25 0.18
CA LEU A 339 19.60 1.50 -0.56
C LEU A 339 20.68 2.05 0.37
N ALA A 340 21.89 1.58 0.17
CA ALA A 340 23.10 2.00 0.85
C ALA A 340 24.06 2.62 -0.16
N ALA A 341 24.55 3.82 0.15
CA ALA A 341 25.68 4.44 -0.54
C ALA A 341 26.97 4.17 0.26
N GLN A 342 27.99 3.64 -0.41
CA GLN A 342 29.27 3.23 0.18
C GLN A 342 30.45 3.86 -0.55
N THR A 343 31.50 4.19 0.19
CA THR A 343 32.80 4.53 -0.41
C THR A 343 33.44 3.31 -1.06
N ALA A 344 34.51 3.52 -1.85
CA ALA A 344 35.35 2.45 -2.37
C ALA A 344 35.92 1.51 -1.27
N SER A 345 36.08 2.00 -0.03
CA SER A 345 36.50 1.19 1.11
C SER A 345 35.38 0.37 1.77
N GLY A 346 34.14 0.45 1.24
CA GLY A 346 32.97 -0.23 1.79
C GLY A 346 32.31 0.47 2.99
N ARG A 347 32.74 1.69 3.32
CA ARG A 347 32.14 2.47 4.42
C ARG A 347 30.82 3.08 3.96
N LEU A 348 29.73 2.81 4.71
CA LEU A 348 28.44 3.46 4.51
C LEU A 348 28.52 4.96 4.77
N VAL A 349 28.02 5.76 3.82
CA VAL A 349 27.97 7.23 3.89
C VAL A 349 26.58 7.80 3.64
N GLY A 350 25.65 6.96 3.16
CA GLY A 350 24.25 7.33 3.01
C GLY A 350 23.32 6.12 3.00
N LEU A 351 22.09 6.35 3.43
CA LEU A 351 21.00 5.39 3.42
C LEU A 351 19.76 6.06 2.84
N GLY A 352 19.05 5.31 2.01
CA GLY A 352 17.74 5.69 1.51
C GLY A 352 16.76 4.54 1.71
N HIS A 353 15.55 4.86 2.16
CA HIS A 353 14.51 3.89 2.47
C HIS A 353 13.28 4.22 1.65
N LEU A 354 12.72 3.21 1.00
CA LEU A 354 11.40 3.21 0.39
C LEU A 354 10.52 2.29 1.23
N LEU A 355 9.54 2.81 1.94
CA LEU A 355 8.74 2.09 2.93
C LEU A 355 7.30 1.94 2.46
N TRP A 356 6.71 0.78 2.75
CA TRP A 356 5.29 0.52 2.49
C TRP A 356 4.46 1.02 3.66
N ASP A 357 3.58 2.00 3.43
CA ASP A 357 2.65 2.51 4.45
C ASP A 357 1.21 2.38 3.96
N GLY A 358 0.58 1.24 4.27
CA GLY A 358 -0.78 0.98 3.82
C GLY A 358 -0.86 0.83 2.30
N ASP A 359 -1.55 1.78 1.66
CA ASP A 359 -1.66 1.94 0.22
C ASP A 359 -0.70 3.01 -0.34
N GLU A 360 -0.01 3.74 0.52
CA GLU A 360 0.97 4.77 0.18
C GLU A 360 2.41 4.26 0.30
N THR A 361 3.36 5.08 -0.15
CA THR A 361 4.79 4.74 -0.16
C THR A 361 5.63 5.91 0.32
N GLU A 362 6.36 5.72 1.43
CA GLU A 362 7.19 6.76 2.04
C GLU A 362 8.65 6.64 1.57
N ILE A 363 9.30 7.77 1.30
CA ILE A 363 10.75 7.85 1.11
C ILE A 363 11.40 8.62 2.26
N ALA A 364 12.46 8.03 2.82
CA ALA A 364 13.29 8.69 3.82
C ALA A 364 14.77 8.53 3.52
N LEU A 365 15.54 9.61 3.67
CA LEU A 365 16.97 9.67 3.32
C LEU A 365 17.81 10.13 4.50
N LEU A 366 19.00 9.56 4.64
CA LEU A 366 20.03 10.00 5.57
C LEU A 366 21.38 9.99 4.86
N VAL A 367 22.10 11.12 4.88
CA VAL A 367 23.45 11.23 4.32
C VAL A 367 24.36 11.82 5.39
N GLU A 368 25.51 11.17 5.63
CA GLU A 368 26.53 11.63 6.58
C GLU A 368 26.97 13.05 6.24
N ASP A 369 27.14 13.90 7.25
CA ASP A 369 27.35 15.35 7.11
C ASP A 369 28.47 15.72 6.12
N GLU A 370 29.61 15.02 6.16
CA GLU A 370 30.77 15.24 5.26
C GLU A 370 30.51 14.90 3.78
N TRP A 371 29.43 14.15 3.52
CA TRP A 371 29.06 13.63 2.21
C TRP A 371 27.81 14.31 1.64
N GLN A 372 27.20 15.22 2.39
CA GLN A 372 26.06 16.01 1.93
C GLN A 372 26.46 16.99 0.82
N ARG A 373 25.46 17.42 0.03
CA ARG A 373 25.62 18.34 -1.11
C ARG A 373 26.53 17.84 -2.25
N ARG A 374 26.85 16.54 -2.27
CA ARG A 374 27.59 15.88 -3.37
C ARG A 374 26.69 15.09 -4.33
N GLY A 375 25.37 15.27 -4.27
CA GLY A 375 24.40 14.57 -5.13
C GLY A 375 23.94 13.19 -4.64
N ILE A 376 24.53 12.65 -3.56
CA ILE A 376 24.21 11.30 -3.03
C ILE A 376 22.73 11.16 -2.66
N GLY A 377 22.16 12.15 -1.97
CA GLY A 377 20.74 12.12 -1.59
C GLY A 377 19.81 12.09 -2.79
N SER A 378 20.08 12.92 -3.80
CA SER A 378 19.30 12.96 -5.06
C SER A 378 19.41 11.67 -5.85
N GLU A 379 20.58 11.04 -5.84
CA GLU A 379 20.82 9.76 -6.50
C GLU A 379 20.04 8.62 -5.83
N LEU A 380 20.14 8.51 -4.50
CA LEU A 380 19.36 7.55 -3.72
C LEU A 380 17.87 7.76 -3.96
N LEU A 381 17.39 9.01 -3.91
CA LEU A 381 16.00 9.35 -4.17
C LEU A 381 15.52 8.88 -5.54
N ARG A 382 16.25 9.19 -6.62
CA ARG A 382 15.87 8.81 -7.98
C ARG A 382 15.77 7.29 -8.13
N ARG A 383 16.68 6.54 -7.53
CA ARG A 383 16.67 5.07 -7.57
C ARG A 383 15.51 4.49 -6.77
N LEU A 384 15.20 5.05 -5.59
CA LEU A 384 14.03 4.64 -4.81
C LEU A 384 12.73 4.93 -5.56
N VAL A 385 12.64 6.07 -6.24
CA VAL A 385 11.52 6.41 -7.12
C VAL A 385 11.40 5.40 -8.26
N GLY A 386 12.50 5.05 -8.93
CA GLY A 386 12.51 3.99 -9.95
C GLY A 386 11.99 2.66 -9.41
N MET A 387 12.44 2.25 -8.21
CA MET A 387 11.94 1.05 -7.54
C MET A 387 10.44 1.13 -7.19
N ALA A 388 9.92 2.32 -6.87
CA ALA A 388 8.50 2.52 -6.61
C ALA A 388 7.66 2.43 -7.91
N MET A 389 8.18 2.95 -9.02
CA MET A 389 7.56 2.81 -10.34
C MET A 389 7.53 1.35 -10.80
N GLU A 390 8.65 0.62 -10.65
CA GLU A 390 8.73 -0.82 -10.94
C GLU A 390 7.75 -1.65 -10.08
N ALA A 391 7.48 -1.18 -8.85
CA ALA A 391 6.51 -1.78 -7.94
C ALA A 391 5.05 -1.46 -8.30
N GLY A 392 4.79 -0.54 -9.23
CA GLY A 392 3.45 -0.06 -9.58
C GLY A 392 2.84 0.83 -8.48
N CYS A 393 3.65 1.62 -7.79
CA CYS A 393 3.17 2.64 -6.87
C CYS A 393 2.69 3.88 -7.64
N ALA A 394 1.51 4.40 -7.29
CA ALA A 394 0.94 5.58 -7.95
C ALA A 394 1.63 6.88 -7.53
N ASN A 395 2.12 6.94 -6.28
CA ASN A 395 2.81 8.09 -5.71
C ASN A 395 3.86 7.64 -4.69
N VAL A 396 4.75 8.57 -4.36
CA VAL A 396 5.65 8.47 -3.21
C VAL A 396 5.62 9.78 -2.45
N TYR A 397 5.72 9.74 -1.12
CA TYR A 397 5.80 10.95 -0.31
C TYR A 397 7.03 10.94 0.60
N ALA A 398 7.44 12.13 1.00
CA ALA A 398 8.50 12.33 1.99
C ALA A 398 7.99 13.26 3.09
N VAL A 399 8.16 12.86 4.35
CA VAL A 399 7.85 13.68 5.52
C VAL A 399 9.12 14.32 6.04
N THR A 400 9.16 15.65 6.07
CA THR A 400 10.33 16.41 6.51
C THR A 400 9.95 17.68 7.27
N GLN A 401 10.93 18.37 7.84
CA GLN A 401 10.69 19.70 8.41
C GLN A 401 10.60 20.73 7.28
N SER A 402 9.72 21.72 7.39
CA SER A 402 9.57 22.78 6.38
C SER A 402 10.87 23.56 6.12
N SER A 403 11.80 23.56 7.08
CA SER A 403 13.13 24.15 6.98
C SER A 403 14.16 23.29 6.23
N ASN A 404 13.84 22.04 5.89
CA ASN A 404 14.75 21.12 5.20
C ASN A 404 14.79 21.38 3.69
N THR A 405 15.51 22.43 3.30
CA THR A 405 15.67 22.83 1.89
C THR A 405 16.34 21.76 1.03
N GLY A 406 17.19 20.91 1.62
CA GLY A 406 17.87 19.82 0.92
C GLY A 406 16.89 18.77 0.38
N MET A 407 15.94 18.34 1.20
CA MET A 407 14.90 17.40 0.77
C MET A 407 13.97 18.03 -0.27
N VAL A 408 13.56 19.29 -0.09
CA VAL A 408 12.73 20.02 -1.06
C VAL A 408 13.42 20.10 -2.43
N ALA A 409 14.71 20.44 -2.44
CA ALA A 409 15.50 20.51 -3.67
C ALA A 409 15.65 19.13 -4.33
N ALA A 410 15.89 18.08 -3.54
CA ALA A 410 15.97 16.72 -4.05
C ALA A 410 14.66 16.26 -4.70
N MET A 411 13.51 16.49 -4.05
CA MET A 411 12.19 16.16 -4.60
C MET A 411 11.89 16.94 -5.89
N ARG A 412 12.20 18.25 -5.94
CA ARG A 412 12.06 19.05 -7.17
C ARG A 412 12.93 18.54 -8.30
N GLY A 413 14.13 18.05 -7.98
CA GLY A 413 15.06 17.47 -8.94
C GLY A 413 14.57 16.18 -9.62
N LEU A 414 13.44 15.59 -9.17
CA LEU A 414 12.81 14.45 -9.84
C LEU A 414 12.10 14.84 -11.14
N GLY A 415 11.70 16.11 -11.30
CA GLY A 415 10.94 16.56 -12.46
C GLY A 415 9.51 15.98 -12.53
N LEU A 416 8.99 15.47 -11.42
CA LEU A 416 7.63 14.92 -11.31
C LEU A 416 6.66 15.97 -10.76
N PRO A 417 5.34 15.85 -11.02
CA PRO A 417 4.33 16.68 -10.36
C PRO A 417 4.40 16.49 -8.84
N LEU A 418 4.53 17.60 -8.11
CA LEU A 418 4.64 17.61 -6.64
C LEU A 418 3.45 18.31 -5.99
N ASP A 419 2.88 17.68 -4.97
CA ASP A 419 1.97 18.30 -4.00
C ASP A 419 2.73 18.62 -2.70
N TYR A 420 2.37 19.72 -2.05
CA TYR A 420 3.01 20.19 -0.81
C TYR A 420 1.96 20.45 0.26
N GLN A 421 2.11 19.80 1.41
CA GLN A 421 1.22 19.98 2.56
C GLN A 421 2.04 20.34 3.79
N ILE A 422 1.67 21.43 4.47
CA ILE A 422 2.39 21.94 5.64
C ILE A 422 1.45 21.98 6.85
N GLU A 423 1.86 21.33 7.93
CA GLU A 423 1.15 21.33 9.21
C GLU A 423 2.14 21.38 10.38
N GLU A 424 1.96 22.36 11.28
CA GLU A 424 2.79 22.54 12.50
C GLU A 424 4.32 22.49 12.28
N GLY A 425 4.80 23.00 11.14
CA GLY A 425 6.23 23.00 10.79
C GLY A 425 6.75 21.70 10.15
N THR A 426 5.89 20.69 10.02
CA THR A 426 6.11 19.50 9.20
C THR A 426 5.65 19.77 7.77
N LEU A 427 6.42 19.30 6.80
CA LEU A 427 6.16 19.37 5.37
C LEU A 427 6.08 17.95 4.81
N VAL A 428 4.96 17.62 4.18
CA VAL A 428 4.78 16.42 3.36
C VAL A 428 4.90 16.84 1.90
N ILE A 429 5.80 16.19 1.17
CA ILE A 429 6.00 16.39 -0.27
C ILE A 429 5.62 15.10 -0.98
N THR A 430 4.61 15.13 -1.84
CA THR A 430 4.13 13.95 -2.57
C THR A 430 4.44 14.08 -4.05
N ALA A 431 5.15 13.12 -4.62
CA ALA A 431 5.42 13.02 -6.05
C ALA A 431 4.47 12.00 -6.71
N GLN A 432 3.80 12.42 -7.78
CA GLN A 432 2.96 11.53 -8.59
C GLN A 432 3.83 10.74 -9.57
N LEU A 433 3.75 9.41 -9.52
CA LEU A 433 4.57 8.50 -10.34
C LEU A 433 3.86 8.04 -11.61
N GLU A 434 2.53 7.89 -11.53
CA GLU A 434 1.73 7.70 -12.73
C GLU A 434 1.53 9.06 -13.40
N THR A 435 2.14 9.24 -14.55
CA THR A 435 1.78 10.33 -15.44
C THR A 435 0.35 10.07 -15.88
N THR A 436 -0.61 10.79 -15.29
CA THR A 436 -2.00 10.70 -15.73
C THR A 436 -1.99 10.80 -17.25
N SER A 437 -2.45 9.77 -17.94
CA SER A 437 -2.66 9.77 -19.40
C SER A 437 -3.62 10.88 -19.87
N ALA A 438 -4.21 11.63 -18.93
CA ALA A 438 -4.89 12.90 -19.16
C ALA A 438 -3.96 14.08 -19.51
N GLN A 439 -2.69 14.08 -19.07
CA GLN A 439 -1.74 15.17 -19.33
C GLN A 439 -1.20 15.12 -20.76
N LEU A 440 -1.01 13.91 -21.31
CA LEU A 440 -0.68 13.69 -22.72
C LEU A 440 -1.83 14.09 -23.66
N ARG A 441 -3.09 14.08 -23.20
CA ARG A 441 -4.25 14.54 -24.01
C ARG A 441 -4.39 16.05 -24.06
N ASP A 442 -3.87 16.78 -23.07
CA ASP A 442 -3.94 18.25 -23.04
C ASP A 442 -2.81 18.87 -23.88
N GLU A 443 -1.60 18.30 -23.85
CA GLU A 443 -0.48 18.73 -24.72
C GLU A 443 -0.79 18.47 -26.21
N SER A 444 -1.45 17.34 -26.52
CA SER A 444 -1.92 17.02 -27.89
C SER A 444 -3.00 17.98 -28.42
N ARG A 445 -3.72 18.69 -27.53
CA ARG A 445 -4.79 19.63 -27.91
C ARG A 445 -4.31 21.07 -28.02
N VAL A 446 -3.19 21.40 -27.37
CA VAL A 446 -2.57 22.73 -27.45
C VAL A 446 -1.63 22.83 -28.66
N GLU A 447 -1.00 21.74 -29.09
CA GLU A 447 -0.19 21.73 -30.34
C GLU A 447 -1.03 21.67 -31.63
N ALA A 448 -2.33 21.38 -31.51
CA ALA A 448 -3.27 21.28 -32.63
C ALA A 448 -4.18 22.51 -32.83
N SER A 449 -3.91 23.63 -32.12
CA SER A 449 -4.73 24.85 -32.21
C SER A 449 -4.00 26.07 -32.73
#